data_AF-A0A3V2NZJ1-F1
#
_entry.id   AF-A0A3V2NZJ1-F1
#
_cell.length_a   1.000
_cell.length_b   1.000
_cell.length_c   1.000
_cell.angle_alpha   90.00
_cell.angle_beta   90.00
_cell.angle_gamma   90.00
#
_symmetry.space_group_name_H-M   'P 1'
#
loop_
_entity.id
_entity.type
_entity.pdbx_description
1 polymer ?
#
loop_
_entity_poly.entity_id
_entity_poly.type
_entity_poly.pdbx_seq_one_letter_code
_entity_poly.pdbx_strand_id
1 'polypeptide(L)'
;MNKPVNKEMKFTPVNIDDVMANLKMLERMRDIVKYGIEHDLTAREVRSIINREMNQVEAAVALQNEAAREEYIRRRLGLSNKDILTDAQMAEAFDIHQDLGLTN
;
A
#
# COMPACT_ATOMS: atom_id res chain seq x y z
N MET A 1 17.05 36.10 -6.05
CA MET A 1 16.93 34.89 -5.22
C MET A 1 16.52 33.73 -6.12
N ASN A 2 17.41 32.75 -6.29
CA ASN A 2 17.09 31.56 -7.07
C ASN A 2 16.18 30.67 -6.23
N LYS A 3 14.95 30.41 -6.70
CA LYS A 3 14.09 29.36 -6.14
C LYS A 3 14.87 28.04 -6.24
N PRO A 4 14.99 27.24 -5.17
CA PRO A 4 15.57 25.92 -5.30
C PRO A 4 14.70 25.13 -6.26
N VAL A 5 15.32 24.58 -7.31
CA VAL A 5 14.69 23.61 -8.21
C VAL A 5 14.26 22.44 -7.33
N ASN A 6 12.98 22.43 -6.98
CA ASN A 6 12.37 21.32 -6.30
C ASN A 6 12.37 20.19 -7.34
N LYS A 7 13.38 19.29 -7.28
CA LYS A 7 13.30 18.01 -7.98
C LYS A 7 12.00 17.41 -7.51
N GLU A 8 10.97 17.43 -8.35
CA GLU A 8 9.65 16.91 -8.03
C GLU A 8 9.82 15.52 -7.42
N MET A 9 9.70 15.41 -6.10
CA MET A 9 9.64 14.10 -5.46
C MET A 9 8.32 13.52 -5.91
N LYS A 10 8.36 12.57 -6.83
CA LYS A 10 7.15 11.87 -7.26
C LYS A 10 6.81 10.82 -6.23
N PHE A 11 5.57 10.85 -5.72
CA PHE A 11 5.03 9.73 -4.97
C PHE A 11 5.00 8.50 -5.89
N THR A 12 5.64 7.41 -5.45
CA THR A 12 5.66 6.14 -6.18
C THR A 12 5.06 5.08 -5.27
N PRO A 13 3.83 4.63 -5.54
CA PRO A 13 3.21 3.57 -4.74
C PRO A 13 3.94 2.25 -4.95
N VAL A 14 3.98 1.44 -3.89
CA VAL A 14 4.36 0.05 -3.94
C VAL A 14 3.34 -0.71 -4.79
N ASN A 15 3.85 -1.40 -5.80
CA ASN A 15 3.06 -2.27 -6.66
C ASN A 15 2.83 -3.62 -5.96
N ILE A 16 1.58 -4.03 -5.84
CA ILE A 16 1.22 -5.28 -5.20
C ILE A 16 1.73 -6.51 -5.98
N ASP A 17 1.76 -6.46 -7.30
CA ASP A 17 2.23 -7.57 -8.13
C ASP A 17 3.70 -7.87 -7.87
N ASP A 18 4.52 -6.82 -7.74
CA ASP A 18 5.94 -6.95 -7.40
C ASP A 18 6.12 -7.55 -6.01
N VAL A 19 5.30 -7.13 -5.04
CA VAL A 19 5.32 -7.68 -3.67
C VAL A 19 4.91 -9.15 -3.68
N MET A 20 3.82 -9.51 -4.37
CA MET A 20 3.36 -10.89 -4.48
C MET A 20 4.41 -11.78 -5.16
N ALA A 21 5.09 -11.28 -6.20
CA ALA A 21 6.17 -11.98 -6.87
C ALA A 21 7.37 -12.20 -5.93
N ASN A 22 7.79 -11.16 -5.20
CA ASN A 22 8.89 -11.24 -4.24
C ASN A 22 8.60 -12.19 -3.07
N LEU A 23 7.34 -12.24 -2.62
CA LEU A 23 6.87 -13.19 -1.60
C LEU A 23 6.62 -14.60 -2.14
N LYS A 24 6.78 -14.80 -3.45
CA LYS A 24 6.52 -16.06 -4.16
C LYS A 24 5.12 -16.60 -3.88
N MET A 25 4.12 -15.74 -3.93
CA MET A 25 2.74 -16.11 -3.57
C MET A 25 2.18 -17.28 -4.39
N LEU A 26 2.59 -17.43 -5.64
CA LEU A 26 2.21 -18.58 -6.47
C LEU A 26 2.74 -19.91 -5.90
N GLU A 27 3.98 -19.94 -5.39
CA GLU A 27 4.55 -21.14 -4.75
C GLU A 27 3.78 -21.44 -3.46
N ARG A 28 3.54 -20.43 -2.62
CA ARG A 28 2.74 -20.56 -1.39
C ARG A 28 1.33 -21.09 -1.66
N MET A 29 0.65 -20.59 -2.70
CA MET A 29 -0.68 -21.08 -3.08
C MET A 29 -0.64 -22.56 -3.47
N ARG A 30 0.40 -22.99 -4.21
CA ARG A 30 0.58 -24.41 -4.55
C ARG A 30 0.79 -25.25 -3.31
N ASP A 31 1.57 -24.78 -2.35
CA ASP A 31 1.79 -25.48 -1.07
C ASP A 31 0.50 -25.60 -0.25
N ILE A 32 -0.33 -24.55 -0.22
CA ILE A 32 -1.65 -24.58 0.45
C ILE A 32 -2.59 -25.58 -0.24
N VAL A 33 -2.60 -25.63 -1.58
CA VAL A 33 -3.39 -26.62 -2.33
C VAL A 33 -2.91 -28.03 -2.03
N LYS A 34 -1.59 -28.27 -2.05
CA LYS A 34 -0.99 -29.57 -1.73
C LYS A 34 -1.35 -30.00 -0.31
N TYR A 35 -1.18 -29.11 0.67
CA TYR A 35 -1.60 -29.35 2.05
C TYR A 35 -3.09 -29.70 2.14
N GLY A 36 -3.94 -28.99 1.41
CA GLY A 36 -5.36 -29.30 1.37
C GLY A 36 -5.68 -30.70 0.86
N ILE A 37 -4.98 -31.16 -0.17
CA ILE A 37 -5.11 -32.53 -0.71
C ILE A 37 -4.60 -33.56 0.31
N GLU A 38 -3.43 -33.32 0.92
CA GLU A 38 -2.82 -34.24 1.89
C GLU A 38 -3.62 -34.40 3.18
N HIS A 39 -4.47 -33.42 3.50
CA HIS A 39 -5.27 -33.37 4.72
C HIS A 39 -6.79 -33.41 4.49
N ASP A 40 -7.24 -33.88 3.31
CA ASP A 40 -8.65 -34.04 2.94
C ASP A 40 -9.51 -32.76 3.15
N LEU A 41 -8.89 -31.59 3.01
CA LEU A 41 -9.62 -30.31 3.08
C LEU A 41 -10.50 -30.14 1.85
N THR A 42 -11.68 -29.57 2.06
CA THR A 42 -12.56 -29.20 0.96
C THR A 42 -11.94 -28.05 0.14
N ALA A 43 -12.30 -27.97 -1.14
CA ALA A 43 -11.91 -26.84 -1.99
C ALA A 43 -12.32 -25.48 -1.40
N ARG A 44 -13.40 -25.44 -0.61
CA ARG A 44 -13.86 -24.23 0.09
C ARG A 44 -12.89 -23.80 1.18
N GLU A 45 -12.38 -24.74 1.97
CA GLU A 45 -11.42 -24.48 3.04
C GLU A 45 -10.06 -24.04 2.47
N VAL A 46 -9.56 -24.76 1.46
CA VAL A 46 -8.33 -24.39 0.75
C VAL A 46 -8.43 -22.97 0.18
N ARG A 47 -9.53 -22.65 -0.50
CA ARG A 47 -9.78 -21.29 -1.02
C ARG A 47 -9.82 -20.25 0.10
N SER A 48 -10.43 -20.58 1.24
CA SER A 48 -10.48 -19.67 2.40
C SER A 48 -9.09 -19.34 2.93
N ILE A 49 -8.18 -20.32 2.97
CA ILE A 49 -6.79 -20.12 3.39
C ILE A 49 -6.05 -19.24 2.38
N ILE A 50 -6.16 -19.54 1.09
CA ILE A 50 -5.52 -18.76 0.01
C ILE A 50 -5.99 -17.30 0.06
N ASN A 51 -7.30 -17.07 0.16
CA ASN A 51 -7.86 -15.72 0.25
C ASN A 51 -7.35 -14.97 1.48
N ARG A 52 -7.25 -15.65 2.63
CA ARG A 52 -6.70 -15.03 3.84
C ARG A 52 -5.25 -14.58 3.64
N GLU A 53 -4.41 -15.41 3.03
CA GLU A 53 -3.01 -15.06 2.77
C GLU A 53 -2.89 -13.89 1.76
N MET A 54 -3.69 -13.89 0.69
CA MET A 54 -3.72 -12.76 -0.26
C MET A 54 -4.17 -11.46 0.41
N ASN A 55 -5.24 -11.50 1.19
CA ASN A 55 -5.77 -10.32 1.88
C ASN A 55 -4.76 -9.73 2.87
N GLN A 56 -3.93 -10.55 3.50
CA GLN A 56 -2.87 -10.06 4.39
C GLN A 56 -1.79 -9.28 3.62
N VAL A 57 -1.42 -9.74 2.43
CA VAL A 57 -0.47 -9.03 1.56
C VAL A 57 -1.09 -7.73 1.05
N GLU A 58 -2.33 -7.77 0.58
CA GLU A 58 -3.08 -6.58 0.14
C GLU A 58 -3.16 -5.52 1.25
N ALA A 59 -3.53 -5.91 2.46
CA ALA A 59 -3.61 -5.01 3.59
C ALA A 59 -2.25 -4.39 3.95
N ALA A 60 -1.18 -5.18 3.93
CA ALA A 60 0.17 -4.69 4.21
C ALA A 60 0.63 -3.65 3.17
N VAL A 61 0.39 -3.91 1.88
CA VAL A 61 0.73 -2.99 0.79
C VAL A 61 -0.10 -1.72 0.87
N ALA A 62 -1.40 -1.83 1.17
CA ALA A 62 -2.28 -0.69 1.33
C ALA A 62 -1.78 0.24 2.45
N LEU A 63 -1.46 -0.32 3.63
CA LEU A 63 -0.93 0.44 4.77
C LEU A 63 0.42 1.08 4.46
N GLN A 64 1.31 0.38 3.77
CA GLN A 64 2.61 0.93 3.37
C GLN A 64 2.44 2.11 2.41
N ASN A 65 1.53 1.98 1.45
CA ASN A 65 1.23 3.03 0.48
C ASN A 65 0.55 4.25 1.13
N GLU A 66 -0.35 4.02 2.09
CA GLU A 66 -0.95 5.08 2.89
C GLU A 66 0.11 5.84 3.69
N ALA A 67 1.00 5.14 4.39
CA ALA A 67 2.08 5.76 5.15
C ALA A 67 3.03 6.57 4.26
N ALA A 68 3.45 6.03 3.12
CA ALA A 68 4.31 6.71 2.16
C ALA A 68 3.63 7.96 1.55
N ARG A 69 2.31 7.90 1.37
CA ARG A 69 1.51 9.02 0.87
C ARG A 69 1.41 10.14 1.90
N GLU A 70 1.11 9.79 3.15
CA GLU A 70 1.04 10.76 4.25
C GLU A 70 2.39 11.46 4.44
N GLU A 71 3.49 10.70 4.39
CA GLU A 71 4.83 11.26 4.45
C GLU A 71 5.12 12.22 3.28
N TYR A 72 4.68 11.86 2.06
CA TYR A 72 4.80 12.71 0.89
C TYR A 72 4.03 14.03 1.05
N ILE A 73 2.77 13.97 1.48
CA ILE A 73 1.91 15.15 1.71
C ILE A 73 2.54 16.05 2.77
N ARG A 74 2.96 15.51 3.91
CA ARG A 74 3.59 16.29 4.98
C ARG A 74 4.85 17.00 4.50
N ARG A 75 5.74 16.30 3.78
CA ARG A 75 6.94 16.92 3.19
C ARG A 75 6.58 18.03 2.21
N ARG A 76 5.51 17.87 1.43
CA ARG A 76 5.03 18.89 0.48
C ARG A 76 4.55 20.15 1.21
N LEU A 77 3.91 19.98 2.36
CA LEU A 77 3.46 21.05 3.24
C LEU A 77 4.58 21.62 4.15
N GLY A 78 5.80 21.09 4.05
CA GLY A 78 6.92 21.51 4.90
C GLY A 78 6.82 21.05 6.36
N LEU A 79 6.07 19.98 6.61
CA LEU A 79 5.75 19.46 7.93
C LEU A 79 6.56 18.22 8.30
N SER A 80 6.76 18.05 9.60
CA SER A 80 7.26 16.84 10.23
C SER A 80 6.14 15.82 10.45
N ASN A 81 6.52 14.56 10.68
CA ASN A 81 5.58 13.48 11.01
C ASN A 81 4.88 13.67 12.37
N LYS A 82 5.33 14.62 13.19
CA LYS A 82 4.75 14.92 14.52
C LYS A 82 3.86 16.15 14.51
N ASP A 83 3.80 16.88 13.41
CA ASP A 83 3.07 18.14 13.35
C ASP A 83 1.57 17.87 13.24
N ILE A 84 0.77 18.63 13.99
CA ILE A 84 -0.68 18.62 13.86
C ILE A 84 -1.04 19.55 12.70
N LEU A 85 -1.85 19.05 11.77
CA LEU A 85 -2.34 19.83 10.63
C LEU A 85 -3.35 20.88 11.13
N THR A 86 -3.18 22.12 10.68
CA THR A 86 -4.21 23.16 10.79
C THR A 86 -5.31 22.93 9.73
N ASP A 87 -6.48 23.54 9.91
CA ASP A 87 -7.60 23.41 8.95
C ASP A 87 -7.20 23.79 7.51
N ALA A 88 -6.35 24.80 7.33
CA ALA A 88 -5.84 25.21 6.03
C ALA A 88 -4.92 24.15 5.41
N GLN A 89 -4.06 23.54 6.22
CA GLN A 89 -3.17 22.45 5.78
C GLN A 89 -3.92 21.15 5.51
N MET A 90 -5.03 20.91 6.21
CA MET A 90 -5.95 19.80 5.92
C MET A 90 -6.60 19.96 4.55
N ALA A 91 -7.04 21.17 4.20
CA ALA A 91 -7.61 21.45 2.87
C ALA A 91 -6.56 21.26 1.76
N GLU A 92 -5.34 21.78 1.95
CA GLU A 92 -4.25 21.60 0.98
C GLU A 92 -3.81 20.13 0.86
N ALA A 93 -3.76 19.39 1.97
CA ALA A 93 -3.53 17.95 1.96
C ALA A 93 -4.59 17.19 1.14
N PHE A 94 -5.86 17.57 1.28
CA PHE A 94 -6.96 16.97 0.54
C PHE A 94 -6.84 17.21 -0.98
N ASP A 95 -6.50 18.42 -1.40
CA ASP A 95 -6.28 18.76 -2.81
C ASP A 95 -5.12 17.96 -3.41
N ILE A 96 -3.99 17.88 -2.69
CA ILE A 96 -2.85 17.02 -3.10
C ILE A 96 -3.28 15.56 -3.23
N HIS A 97 -4.16 15.10 -2.33
CA HIS A 97 -4.70 13.75 -2.36
C HIS A 97 -5.53 13.46 -3.62
N GLN A 98 -6.29 14.45 -4.10
CA GLN A 98 -7.07 14.34 -5.34
C GLN A 98 -6.18 14.39 -6.59
N ASP A 99 -5.19 15.29 -6.62
CA ASP A 99 -4.26 15.48 -7.75
C ASP A 99 -3.43 14.23 -8.07
N LEU A 100 -3.17 13.40 -7.05
CA LEU A 100 -2.49 12.11 -7.24
C LEU A 100 -3.37 11.07 -7.95
N GLY A 101 -4.63 11.37 -8.27
CA GLY A 101 -5.57 10.47 -8.95
C GLY A 101 -6.05 9.33 -8.06
N LEU A 102 -6.13 9.56 -6.75
CA LEU A 102 -6.33 8.54 -5.72
C LEU A 102 -7.69 8.61 -5.03
N THR A 103 -8.67 9.28 -5.62
CA THR A 103 -10.06 9.17 -5.14
C THR A 103 -10.57 7.78 -5.45
N ASN A 104 -11.09 7.11 -4.42
CA ASN A 104 -11.75 5.79 -4.48
C ASN A 104 -12.67 5.60 -5.70
#